data_AF-U2TCL5-F1
#
_entry.id   AF-U2TCL5-F1
#
_cell.length_a   1.000
_cell.length_b   1.000
_cell.length_c   1.000
_cell.angle_alpha   90.00
_cell.angle_beta   90.00
_cell.angle_gamma   90.00
#
_symmetry.space_group_name_H-M   'P 1'
#
loop_
_entity.id
_entity.type
_entity.pdbx_description
1 polymer ?
#
loop_
_entity_poly.entity_id
_entity_poly.type
_entity_poly.pdbx_seq_one_letter_code
_entity_poly.pdbx_strand_id
1 'polypeptide(L)'
;MLLLFLNTLFPYITLWVSENPYSYLVECVYIFFLLGENTIYSWLCNELVKADPENIKLKKTVISLKRHKITTILQISSFVIGLFNPMLMLIIGFISLSIWYIPMPKLKKRNFKKH
;
A
#
# COMPACT_ATOMS: atom_id res chain seq x y z
N MET A 1 -9.69 -6.68 11.11
CA MET A 1 -10.02 -5.57 12.04
C MET A 1 -8.94 -4.48 12.04
N LEU A 2 -7.65 -4.83 12.18
CA LEU A 2 -6.53 -3.87 12.14
C LEU A 2 -6.49 -2.94 10.91
N LEU A 3 -6.81 -3.44 9.72
CA LEU A 3 -6.85 -2.61 8.50
C LEU A 3 -7.90 -1.49 8.56
N LEU A 4 -9.08 -1.77 9.14
CA LEU A 4 -10.15 -0.77 9.28
C LEU A 4 -9.74 0.32 10.27
N PHE A 5 -9.09 -0.08 11.37
CA PHE A 5 -8.54 0.84 12.36
C PHE A 5 -7.47 1.78 11.76
N LEU A 6 -6.59 1.25 10.91
CA LEU A 6 -5.61 2.07 10.20
C LEU A 6 -6.28 3.03 9.22
N ASN A 7 -7.31 2.59 8.49
CA ASN A 7 -8.05 3.48 7.61
C ASN A 7 -8.74 4.64 8.35
N THR A 8 -9.23 4.43 9.57
CA THR A 8 -9.81 5.52 10.38
C THR A 8 -8.77 6.49 10.93
N LEU A 9 -7.52 6.04 11.13
CA LEU A 9 -6.41 6.88 11.55
C LEU A 9 -5.76 7.66 10.40
N PHE A 10 -5.93 7.18 9.16
CA PHE A 10 -5.41 7.79 7.96
C PHE A 10 -5.72 9.30 7.83
N PRO A 11 -6.98 9.79 7.97
CA PRO A 11 -7.27 11.22 7.88
C PRO A 11 -6.61 12.04 9.00
N TYR A 12 -6.47 11.46 10.20
CA TYR A 12 -5.83 12.13 11.33
C TYR A 12 -4.34 12.35 11.09
N ILE A 13 -3.63 11.31 10.62
CA ILE A 13 -2.19 11.41 10.34
C ILE A 13 -1.95 12.32 9.14
N THR A 14 -2.81 12.28 8.12
CA THR A 14 -2.73 13.17 6.96
C THR A 14 -2.89 14.64 7.37
N LEU A 15 -3.80 14.94 8.29
CA LEU A 15 -3.99 16.29 8.83
C LEU A 15 -2.76 16.74 9.64
N TRP A 16 -2.22 15.86 10.48
CA TRP A 16 -1.03 16.14 11.29
C TRP A 16 0.21 16.45 10.43
N VAL A 17 0.39 15.74 9.31
CA VAL A 17 1.40 16.02 8.29
C VAL A 17 1.17 17.38 7.62
N SER A 18 -0.08 17.71 7.30
CA SER A 18 -0.41 19.00 6.68
C SER A 18 -0.13 20.20 7.59
N GLU A 19 -0.26 20.05 8.91
CA GLU A 19 0.05 21.10 9.88
C GLU A 19 1.57 21.27 10.09
N ASN A 20 2.36 20.23 9.82
CA ASN A 20 3.80 20.21 10.07
C ASN A 20 4.61 19.72 8.85
N PRO A 21 4.51 20.40 7.69
CA PRO A 21 5.05 19.92 6.41
C PRO A 21 6.59 19.89 6.33
N TYR A 22 7.29 20.42 7.33
CA TYR A 22 8.76 20.44 7.41
C TYR A 22 9.30 19.62 8.58
N SER A 23 8.44 19.00 9.38
CA SER A 23 8.86 18.24 10.55
C SER A 23 9.21 16.82 10.18
N TYR A 24 10.50 16.50 10.23
CA TYR A 24 11.04 15.18 9.94
C TYR A 24 10.35 14.05 10.74
N LEU A 25 10.01 14.31 12.02
CA LEU A 25 9.35 13.32 12.87
C LEU A 25 7.96 12.96 12.35
N VAL A 26 7.19 13.96 11.93
CA VAL A 26 5.80 13.78 11.48
C VAL A 26 5.76 12.94 10.21
N GLU A 27 6.70 13.17 9.31
CA GLU A 27 6.81 12.40 8.08
C GLU A 27 7.31 10.97 8.31
N CYS A 28 8.26 10.78 9.24
CA CYS A 28 8.71 9.43 9.59
C CYS A 28 7.53 8.58 10.09
N VAL A 29 6.67 9.15 10.92
CA VAL A 29 5.46 8.48 11.39
C VAL A 29 4.50 8.21 10.24
N TYR A 30 4.33 9.14 9.29
CA TYR A 30 3.47 8.95 8.13
C TYR A 30 3.92 7.77 7.24
N ILE A 31 5.22 7.69 6.92
CA ILE A 31 5.74 6.59 6.11
C ILE A 31 5.71 5.27 6.86
N PHE A 32 6.04 5.30 8.15
CA PHE A 32 5.93 4.11 9.00
C PHE A 32 4.49 3.59 9.03
N PHE A 33 3.51 4.50 9.11
CA PHE A 33 2.10 4.15 9.06
C PHE A 33 1.69 3.53 7.71
N LEU A 34 2.07 4.15 6.59
CA LEU A 34 1.83 3.62 5.25
C LEU A 34 2.47 2.24 5.02
N LEU A 35 3.64 2.00 5.61
CA LEU A 35 4.35 0.72 5.52
C LEU A 35 3.68 -0.34 6.39
N GLY A 36 3.21 0.05 7.58
CA GLY A 36 2.39 -0.80 8.46
C GLY A 36 1.08 -1.22 7.80
N GLU A 37 0.36 -0.26 7.19
CA GLU A 37 -0.88 -0.52 6.47
C GLU A 37 -0.67 -1.51 5.31
N ASN A 38 0.37 -1.30 4.51
CA ASN A 38 0.71 -2.18 3.39
C ASN A 38 1.08 -3.61 3.85
N THR A 39 1.77 -3.72 4.99
CA THR A 39 2.14 -5.01 5.59
C THR A 39 0.91 -5.75 6.11
N ILE A 40 0.02 -5.06 6.81
CA ILE A 40 -1.23 -5.64 7.35
C ILE A 40 -2.17 -6.04 6.21
N TYR A 41 -2.26 -5.24 5.15
CA TYR A 41 -3.00 -5.61 3.96
C TYR A 41 -2.43 -6.86 3.28
N SER A 42 -1.10 -6.94 3.16
CA SER A 42 -0.44 -8.13 2.60
C SER A 42 -0.70 -9.39 3.45
N TRP A 43 -0.70 -9.24 4.77
CA TRP A 43 -1.01 -10.35 5.66
C TRP A 43 -2.48 -10.78 5.55
N LEU A 44 -3.41 -9.83 5.48
CA LEU A 44 -4.83 -10.10 5.23
C LEU A 44 -5.05 -10.85 3.91
N CYS A 45 -4.36 -10.44 2.84
CA CYS A 45 -4.41 -11.15 1.56
C CYS A 45 -3.88 -12.59 1.67
N ASN A 46 -2.81 -12.82 2.43
CA ASN A 46 -2.28 -14.17 2.65
C ASN A 46 -3.27 -15.05 3.42
N GLU A 47 -3.90 -14.52 4.47
CA GLU A 47 -4.91 -15.27 5.24
C GLU A 47 -6.17 -15.56 4.41
N LEU A 48 -6.61 -14.61 3.57
CA LEU A 48 -7.71 -14.83 2.61
C LEU A 48 -7.38 -15.96 1.60
N VAL A 49 -6.14 -16.02 1.10
CA VAL A 49 -5.71 -17.07 0.17
C VAL A 49 -5.59 -18.44 0.86
N LYS A 50 -5.20 -18.47 2.14
CA LYS A 50 -5.15 -19.71 2.94
C LYS A 50 -6.54 -20.23 3.28
N ALA A 51 -7.49 -19.34 3.56
CA ALA A 51 -8.85 -19.70 3.93
C ALA A 51 -9.67 -20.26 2.74
N ASP A 52 -9.36 -19.87 1.50
CA ASP A 52 -10.06 -20.34 0.30
C ASP A 52 -9.08 -20.68 -0.86
N PRO A 53 -8.37 -21.81 -0.77
CA PRO A 53 -7.30 -22.16 -1.71
C PRO A 53 -7.81 -22.63 -3.10
N GLU A 54 -9.06 -23.09 -3.20
CA GLU A 54 -9.66 -23.59 -4.46
C GLU A 54 -10.07 -22.45 -5.41
N ASN A 55 -10.20 -21.23 -4.90
CA ASN A 55 -10.67 -20.10 -5.67
C ASN A 55 -9.52 -19.44 -6.45
N ILE A 56 -9.17 -20.02 -7.60
CA ILE A 56 -8.13 -19.54 -8.53
C ILE A 56 -8.33 -18.06 -8.90
N LYS A 57 -9.58 -17.59 -8.90
CA LYS A 57 -9.95 -16.19 -9.17
C LYS A 57 -9.47 -15.25 -8.05
N LEU A 58 -9.61 -15.63 -6.78
CA LEU A 58 -9.07 -14.89 -5.63
C LEU A 58 -7.55 -14.86 -5.67
N LYS A 59 -6.91 -16.02 -5.92
CA LYS A 59 -5.45 -16.12 -6.04
C LYS A 59 -4.88 -15.23 -7.17
N LYS A 60 -5.65 -15.03 -8.26
CA LYS A 60 -5.28 -14.15 -9.39
C LYS A 60 -5.56 -12.68 -9.13
N THR A 61 -6.59 -12.33 -8.37
CA THR A 61 -6.81 -10.95 -7.89
C THR A 61 -5.74 -10.55 -6.86
N VAL A 62 -5.26 -11.52 -6.07
CA VAL A 62 -4.16 -11.39 -5.09
C VAL A 62 -2.76 -11.46 -5.74
N ILE A 63 -2.67 -11.48 -7.09
CA ILE A 63 -1.42 -11.10 -7.83
C ILE A 63 -1.03 -9.62 -7.54
N SER A 64 -1.70 -8.94 -6.60
CA SER A 64 -1.24 -7.74 -5.92
C SER A 64 0.09 -7.89 -5.18
N LEU A 65 0.61 -9.10 -4.90
CA LEU A 65 1.93 -9.28 -4.26
C LEU A 65 3.07 -8.50 -4.96
N LYS A 66 3.04 -8.39 -6.30
CA LYS A 66 4.02 -7.56 -7.03
C LYS A 66 3.84 -6.07 -6.76
N ARG A 67 2.59 -5.58 -6.71
CA ARG A 67 2.27 -4.18 -6.40
C ARG A 67 2.61 -3.84 -4.95
N HIS A 68 2.30 -4.73 -4.00
CA HIS A 68 2.72 -4.59 -2.61
C HIS A 68 4.24 -4.47 -2.51
N LYS A 69 4.98 -5.38 -3.13
CA LYS A 69 6.46 -5.32 -3.15
C LYS A 69 6.99 -4.00 -3.75
N ILE A 70 6.40 -3.51 -4.84
CA ILE A 70 6.75 -2.22 -5.44
C ILE A 70 6.47 -1.06 -4.47
N THR A 71 5.28 -1.01 -3.88
CA THR A 71 4.90 0.05 -2.92
C THR A 71 5.75 0.01 -1.64
N THR A 72 6.12 -1.18 -1.15
CA THR A 72 7.05 -1.33 -0.02
C THR A 72 8.44 -0.82 -0.39
N ILE A 73 8.95 -1.17 -1.58
CA ILE A 73 10.25 -0.66 -2.06
C ILE A 73 10.20 0.87 -2.19
N LEU A 74 9.12 1.43 -2.74
CA LEU A 74 8.94 2.89 -2.83
C LEU A 74 8.88 3.55 -1.45
N GLN A 75 8.19 2.96 -0.48
CA GLN A 75 8.12 3.49 0.89
C GLN A 75 9.49 3.42 1.59
N ILE A 76 10.25 2.34 1.41
CA ILE A 76 11.61 2.20 1.93
C ILE A 76 12.54 3.21 1.27
N SER A 77 12.48 3.38 -0.06
CA SER A 77 13.28 4.38 -0.75
C SER A 77 12.90 5.80 -0.33
N SER A 78 11.61 6.05 -0.09
CA SER A 78 11.14 7.33 0.46
C SER A 78 11.80 7.59 1.80
N PHE A 79 11.79 6.61 2.71
CA PHE A 79 12.41 6.71 4.03
C PHE A 79 13.91 7.03 3.96
N VAL A 80 14.64 6.37 3.04
CA VAL A 80 16.08 6.63 2.84
C VAL A 80 16.34 8.02 2.26
N ILE A 81 15.51 8.48 1.31
CA ILE A 81 15.67 9.78 0.66
C ILE A 81 15.27 10.92 1.60
N GLY A 82 14.27 10.75 2.45
CA GLY A 82 13.83 11.80 3.38
C GLY A 82 14.73 12.03 4.58
N LEU A 83 15.71 11.16 4.82
CA LEU A 83 16.82 11.48 5.74
C LEU A 83 17.58 12.75 5.30
N PHE A 84 17.54 13.10 4.02
CA PHE A 84 18.18 14.30 3.49
C PHE A 84 17.23 15.49 3.35
N ASN A 85 15.96 15.25 3.03
CA ASN A 85 14.97 16.32 2.90
C ASN A 85 13.55 15.82 3.18
N PRO A 86 12.86 16.37 4.20
CA PRO A 86 11.52 15.94 4.57
C PRO A 86 10.50 16.05 3.42
N MET A 87 10.52 17.16 2.67
CA MET A 87 9.59 17.36 1.54
C MET A 87 9.64 16.27 0.46
N LEU A 88 10.82 15.68 0.22
CA LEU A 88 10.96 14.58 -0.75
C LEU A 88 10.28 13.30 -0.25
N MET A 89 10.25 13.08 1.06
CA MET A 89 9.58 11.94 1.68
C MET A 89 8.08 11.96 1.41
N LEU A 90 7.45 13.13 1.54
CA LEU A 90 6.02 13.31 1.27
C LEU A 90 5.67 13.11 -0.20
N ILE A 91 6.46 13.68 -1.11
CA ILE A 91 6.22 13.55 -2.56
C ILE A 91 6.26 12.09 -2.98
N ILE A 92 7.26 11.32 -2.55
CA ILE A 92 7.39 9.91 -2.93
C ILE A 92 6.32 9.06 -2.25
N GLY A 93 5.93 9.39 -1.01
CA GLY A 93 4.78 8.78 -0.34
C GLY A 93 3.47 8.97 -1.11
N PHE A 94 3.23 10.17 -1.63
CA PHE A 94 2.06 10.50 -2.46
C PHE A 94 2.07 9.76 -3.81
N ILE A 95 3.25 9.66 -4.44
CA ILE A 95 3.44 8.86 -5.67
C ILE A 95 3.14 7.37 -5.39
N SER A 96 3.58 6.85 -4.25
CA SER A 96 3.31 5.45 -3.85
C SER A 96 1.82 5.16 -3.69
N LEU A 97 1.05 6.09 -3.12
CA LEU A 97 -0.42 6.01 -3.07
C LEU A 97 -1.06 6.10 -4.46
N SER A 98 -0.51 6.94 -5.35
CA SER A 98 -1.03 7.09 -6.71
C SER A 98 -0.93 5.81 -7.55
N ILE A 99 0.02 4.91 -7.24
CA ILE A 99 0.13 3.57 -7.85
C ILE A 99 -1.13 2.73 -7.60
N TRP A 100 -1.78 2.93 -6.46
CA TRP A 100 -3.04 2.25 -6.11
C TRP A 100 -4.25 2.82 -6.84
N TYR A 101 -4.19 4.08 -7.28
CA TYR A 101 -5.26 4.70 -8.07
C TYR A 101 -5.38 4.08 -9.47
N ILE A 102 -4.31 3.45 -9.99
CA ILE A 102 -4.34 2.78 -11.29
C ILE A 102 -5.24 1.53 -11.19
N PRO A 103 -6.44 1.56 -11.80
CA PRO A 103 -7.39 0.47 -11.73
C PRO A 103 -6.73 -0.79 -12.27
N MET A 104 -6.97 -1.92 -11.60
CA MET A 104 -6.42 -3.20 -12.05
C MET A 104 -6.79 -3.40 -13.52
N PRO A 105 -5.84 -3.77 -14.40
CA PRO A 105 -6.18 -4.09 -15.77
C PRO A 105 -7.25 -5.19 -15.72
N LYS A 106 -8.47 -4.86 -16.16
CA LYS A 106 -9.59 -5.80 -16.17
C LYS A 106 -9.12 -7.04 -16.90
N LEU A 107 -9.22 -8.19 -16.23
CA LEU A 107 -8.83 -9.47 -16.81
C LEU A 107 -9.54 -9.64 -18.15
N LYS A 108 -8.76 -9.55 -19.25
CA LYS A 108 -9.23 -9.97 -20.56
C LYS A 108 -9.61 -11.44 -20.42
N LYS A 109 -10.92 -11.75 -20.56
CA LYS A 109 -11.45 -13.11 -20.63
C LYS A 109 -10.63 -13.88 -21.65
N ARG A 110 -9.65 -14.66 -21.21
CA ARG A 110 -9.02 -15.68 -22.04
C ARG A 110 -9.97 -16.87 -22.00
N ASN A 111 -10.71 -17.02 -23.09
CA ASN A 111 -11.68 -18.07 -23.35
C ASN A 111 -11.25 -19.39 -22.71
N PHE A 112 -12.01 -19.84 -21.71
CA PHE A 112 -12.00 -21.24 -21.30
C PHE A 112 -12.59 -22.04 -22.48
N LYS A 113 -11.72 -22.66 -23.28
CA LYS A 113 -12.15 -23.77 -24.14
C LYS A 113 -12.63 -24.87 -23.21
N LYS A 114 -13.94 -25.13 -23.22
CA LYS A 114 -14.51 -26.42 -22.85
C LYS A 114 -13.96 -27.45 -23.85
N HIS A 115 -13.25 -28.44 -23.35
CA HIS A 115 -13.16 -29.76 -23.97
C HIS A 115 -13.79 -30.73 -22.99
#